data_AF-B1ZQ31-F1
#
_entry.id   AF-B1ZQ31-F1
#
_cell.length_a   1.000
_cell.length_b   1.000
_cell.length_c   1.000
_cell.angle_alpha   90.00
_cell.angle_beta   90.00
_cell.angle_gamma   90.00
#
_symmetry.space_group_name_H-M   'P 1'
#
loop_
_entity.id
_entity.type
_entity.pdbx_description
1 polymer ?
#
loop_
_entity_poly.entity_id
_entity_poly.type
_entity_poly.pdbx_seq_one_letter_code
_entity_poly.pdbx_strand_id
1 'polypeptide(L)'
;MSPNENPEVSAKVMLALRSEPEALKAITARLRVKEMGPADHIRTKHEVKAWLETSGDVKEADAIIVRARARRELQQTQSITQTMTERQQRGRSVSD
;
A
#
# COMPACT_ATOMS: atom_id res chain seq x y z
N MET A 1 -11.82 17.82 11.61
CA MET A 1 -12.11 16.55 10.90
C MET A 1 -11.17 15.51 11.47
N SER A 2 -11.71 14.41 11.98
CA SER A 2 -10.98 13.42 12.77
C SER A 2 -9.85 12.78 11.95
N PRO A 3 -8.66 12.53 12.54
CA PRO A 3 -7.67 11.69 11.89
C PRO A 3 -8.28 10.30 11.77
N ASN A 4 -8.40 9.79 10.55
CA ASN A 4 -8.73 8.39 10.34
C ASN A 4 -7.62 7.58 11.02
N GLU A 5 -7.85 7.15 12.26
CA GLU A 5 -7.20 5.98 12.86
C GLU A 5 -7.66 4.76 12.05
N ASN A 6 -7.16 4.69 10.82
CA ASN A 6 -7.14 3.47 10.06
C ASN A 6 -6.39 2.48 10.93
N PRO A 7 -6.97 1.32 11.29
CA PRO A 7 -6.31 0.39 12.20
C PRO A 7 -4.95 0.04 11.62
N GLU A 8 -3.92 0.63 12.21
CA GLU A 8 -2.58 0.65 11.65
C GLU A 8 -2.08 -0.79 11.66
N VAL A 9 -1.72 -1.31 10.49
CA VAL A 9 -1.11 -2.63 10.41
C VAL A 9 0.19 -2.53 11.18
N SER A 10 0.26 -3.15 12.35
CA SER A 10 1.47 -3.22 13.14
C SER A 10 2.26 -4.48 12.81
N ALA A 11 3.57 -4.46 13.07
CA ALA A 11 4.42 -5.64 12.90
C ALA A 11 3.91 -6.85 13.71
N LYS A 12 3.31 -6.61 14.89
CA LYS A 12 2.66 -7.65 15.71
C LYS A 12 1.48 -8.31 14.99
N VAL A 13 0.65 -7.52 14.31
CA VAL A 13 -0.49 -8.03 13.53
C VAL A 13 0.02 -8.83 12.33
N MET A 14 1.05 -8.35 11.63
CA MET A 14 1.66 -9.12 10.53
C MET A 14 2.23 -10.47 11.00
N LEU A 15 2.89 -10.49 12.17
CA LEU A 15 3.39 -11.71 12.80
C LEU A 15 2.28 -12.70 13.16
N ALA A 16 1.20 -12.23 13.76
CA ALA A 16 0.06 -13.10 14.08
C ALA A 16 -0.50 -13.77 12.82
N LEU A 17 -0.64 -13.00 11.73
CA LEU A 17 -1.15 -13.47 10.44
C LEU A 17 -0.24 -14.46 9.72
N ARG A 18 1.05 -14.54 10.07
CA ARG A 18 2.00 -15.48 9.44
C ARG A 18 1.60 -16.94 9.62
N SER A 19 0.91 -17.25 10.71
CA SER A 19 0.45 -18.60 11.06
C SER A 19 -0.77 -19.05 10.25
N GLU A 20 -1.43 -18.13 9.55
CA GLU A 20 -2.69 -18.41 8.88
C GLU A 20 -2.50 -19.17 7.56
N PRO A 21 -3.41 -20.10 7.19
CA PRO A 21 -3.32 -20.88 5.95
C PRO A 21 -3.37 -20.03 4.67
N GLU A 22 -3.71 -18.74 4.76
CA GLU A 22 -3.63 -17.77 3.67
C GLU A 22 -2.85 -16.49 4.08
N ALA A 23 -1.77 -16.63 4.87
CA ALA A 23 -0.99 -15.52 5.42
C ALA A 23 -0.66 -14.42 4.39
N LEU A 24 -0.18 -14.79 3.19
CA LEU A 24 0.15 -13.84 2.12
C LEU A 24 -1.07 -12.98 1.73
N LYS A 25 -2.24 -13.60 1.57
CA LYS A 25 -3.48 -12.92 1.19
C LYS A 25 -4.01 -12.06 2.33
N ALA A 26 -3.97 -12.57 3.56
CA ALA A 26 -4.40 -11.83 4.75
C ALA A 26 -3.53 -10.57 4.97
N ILE A 27 -2.21 -10.70 4.90
CA ILE A 27 -1.28 -9.59 5.08
C ILE A 27 -1.41 -8.58 3.95
N THR A 28 -1.43 -9.02 2.68
CA THR A 28 -1.54 -8.09 1.54
C THR A 28 -2.88 -7.35 1.51
N ALA A 29 -3.97 -7.98 1.97
CA ALA A 29 -5.25 -7.31 2.17
C ALA A 29 -5.15 -6.21 3.24
N ARG A 30 -4.50 -6.49 4.38
CA ARG A 30 -4.26 -5.51 5.45
C ARG A 30 -3.36 -4.36 5.00
N LEU A 31 -2.34 -4.63 4.19
CA LEU A 31 -1.48 -3.61 3.59
C LEU A 31 -2.17 -2.82 2.46
N ARG A 32 -3.42 -3.14 2.11
CA ARG A 32 -4.22 -2.48 1.08
C ARG A 32 -3.48 -2.36 -0.25
N VAL A 33 -2.80 -3.42 -0.67
CA VAL A 33 -1.99 -3.42 -1.91
C VAL A 33 -2.80 -3.09 -3.18
N LYS A 34 -4.12 -3.27 -3.14
CA LYS A 34 -5.04 -2.90 -4.23
C LYS A 34 -5.16 -1.37 -4.43
N GLU A 35 -4.76 -0.57 -3.46
CA GLU A 35 -4.74 0.90 -3.55
C GLU A 35 -3.42 1.45 -4.10
N MET A 36 -2.45 0.56 -4.35
CA MET A 36 -1.16 0.91 -4.94
C MET A 36 -1.24 0.83 -6.48
N GLY A 37 -0.31 1.50 -7.15
CA GLY A 37 -0.08 1.28 -8.57
C GLY A 37 0.36 -0.17 -8.86
N PRO A 38 0.16 -0.69 -10.09
CA PRO A 38 0.42 -2.09 -10.42
C PRO A 38 1.83 -2.59 -10.06
N ALA A 39 2.85 -1.77 -10.29
CA ALA A 39 4.24 -2.11 -9.96
C ALA A 39 4.45 -2.27 -8.44
N ASP A 40 3.88 -1.36 -7.64
CA ASP A 40 4.04 -1.37 -6.19
C ASP A 40 3.17 -2.41 -5.50
N HIS A 41 2.01 -2.74 -6.07
CA HIS A 41 1.22 -3.91 -5.68
C HIS A 41 2.07 -5.18 -5.83
N ILE A 42 2.65 -5.40 -7.01
CA ILE A 42 3.48 -6.59 -7.28
C ILE A 42 4.70 -6.61 -6.35
N ARG A 43 5.40 -5.48 -6.19
CA ARG A 43 6.58 -5.38 -5.30
C ARG A 43 6.23 -5.71 -3.86
N THR A 44 5.17 -5.12 -3.32
CA THR A 44 4.75 -5.36 -1.93
C THR A 44 4.33 -6.81 -1.71
N LYS A 45 3.66 -7.44 -2.69
CA LYS A 45 3.32 -8.87 -2.63
C LYS A 45 4.58 -9.76 -2.56
N HIS A 46 5.62 -9.44 -3.34
CA HIS A 46 6.89 -10.17 -3.29
C HIS A 46 7.63 -9.98 -1.97
N GLU A 47 7.67 -8.76 -1.43
CA GLU A 47 8.27 -8.49 -0.12
C GLU A 47 7.59 -9.30 0.99
N VAL A 48 6.26 -9.33 1.03
CA VAL A 48 5.51 -10.14 2.01
C VAL A 48 5.78 -11.63 1.80
N LYS A 49 5.81 -12.11 0.56
CA LYS A 49 6.11 -13.51 0.26
C LYS A 49 7.50 -13.91 0.77
N ALA A 50 8.53 -13.10 0.47
CA ALA A 50 9.88 -13.33 0.94
C ALA A 50 9.97 -13.31 2.48
N TRP A 51 9.28 -12.38 3.13
CA TRP A 51 9.21 -12.32 4.59
C TRP A 51 8.53 -13.54 5.22
N LEU A 52 7.49 -14.10 4.58
CA LEU A 52 6.84 -15.33 5.03
C LEU A 52 7.75 -16.56 4.91
N GLU A 53 8.58 -16.59 3.86
CA GLU A 53 9.53 -17.68 3.55
C GLU A 53 10.81 -17.62 4.40
N THR A 54 11.12 -16.47 5.02
CA THR A 54 12.25 -16.31 5.94
C THR A 54 11.81 -16.49 7.40
N SER A 55 12.69 -16.21 8.38
CA SER A 55 12.40 -16.31 9.81
C SER A 55 11.27 -15.37 10.28
N GLY A 56 10.88 -14.39 9.46
CA GLY A 56 9.78 -13.47 9.76
C GLY A 56 10.14 -12.47 10.86
N ASP A 57 11.22 -11.71 10.70
CA ASP A 57 11.67 -10.71 11.70
C ASP A 57 10.63 -9.58 11.86
N VAL A 58 10.40 -9.17 13.10
CA VAL A 58 9.58 -7.99 13.48
C VAL A 58 10.09 -6.74 12.76
N LYS A 59 11.42 -6.56 12.69
CA LYS A 59 12.02 -5.38 12.05
C LYS A 59 11.74 -5.33 10.56
N GLU A 60 11.80 -6.49 9.90
CA GLU A 60 11.48 -6.59 8.48
C GLU A 60 9.99 -6.37 8.22
N ALA A 61 9.12 -6.91 9.09
CA ALA A 61 7.68 -6.65 9.02
C ALA A 61 7.38 -5.14 9.11
N ASP A 62 8.01 -4.44 10.06
CA ASP A 62 7.85 -3.00 10.23
C ASP A 62 8.34 -2.22 8.99
N ALA A 63 9.50 -2.60 8.44
CA ALA A 63 10.02 -1.99 7.23
C ALA A 63 9.09 -2.20 6.02
N ILE A 64 8.45 -3.38 5.89
CA ILE A 64 7.44 -3.65 4.85
C ILE A 64 6.23 -2.75 5.04
N ILE A 65 5.74 -2.58 6.27
CA ILE A 65 4.59 -1.71 6.59
C ILE A 65 4.88 -0.26 6.18
N VAL A 66 6.04 0.26 6.58
CA VAL A 66 6.46 1.64 6.25
C VAL A 66 6.55 1.85 4.75
N ARG A 67 7.21 0.93 4.01
CA ARG A 67 7.30 1.02 2.55
C ARG A 67 5.95 0.91 1.87
N ALA A 68 5.09 -0.01 2.32
CA ALA A 68 3.74 -0.17 1.79
C ALA A 68 2.92 1.12 1.98
N ARG A 69 3.04 1.78 3.14
CA ARG A 69 2.39 3.07 3.39
C ARG A 69 2.87 4.15 2.43
N ALA A 70 4.18 4.33 2.31
CA ALA A 70 4.76 5.33 1.41
C ALA A 70 4.32 5.13 -0.06
N ARG A 71 4.25 3.87 -0.53
CA ARG A 71 3.77 3.54 -1.88
C ARG A 71 2.31 3.94 -2.10
N ARG A 72 1.44 3.72 -1.10
CA ARG A 72 0.03 4.14 -1.19
C ARG A 72 -0.11 5.66 -1.22
N GLU A 73 0.62 6.36 -0.35
CA GLU A 73 0.59 7.83 -0.29
C GLU A 73 1.10 8.44 -1.60
N LEU A 74 2.14 7.85 -2.20
CA LEU A 74 2.66 8.25 -3.51
C LEU A 74 1.62 8.06 -4.61
N GLN A 75 0.95 6.89 -4.67
CA GLN A 75 -0.09 6.62 -5.66
C GLN A 75 -1.24 7.63 -5.56
N GLN A 76 -1.70 7.93 -4.34
CA GLN A 76 -2.76 8.91 -4.12
C GLN A 76 -2.37 10.30 -4.62
N THR A 77 -1.14 10.73 -4.32
CA THR A 77 -0.60 12.03 -4.75
C THR A 77 -0.50 12.12 -6.29
N GLN A 78 -0.03 11.05 -6.94
CA GLN A 78 0.06 10.99 -8.39
C GLN A 78 -1.32 11.02 -9.05
N SER A 79 -2.29 10.26 -8.53
CA SER A 79 -3.66 10.23 -9.06
C SER A 79 -4.36 11.59 -8.94
N ILE A 80 -4.17 12.31 -7.83
CA ILE A 80 -4.69 13.69 -7.67
C ILE A 80 -4.07 14.61 -8.71
N THR A 81 -2.75 14.56 -8.88
CA THR A 81 -2.00 15.42 -9.81
C THR A 81 -2.43 15.21 -11.26
N GLN A 82 -2.60 13.94 -11.68
CA GLN A 82 -3.12 13.61 -13.01
C GLN A 82 -4.54 14.15 -13.22
N THR A 83 -5.44 13.94 -12.25
CA THR A 83 -6.82 14.43 -12.32
C THR A 83 -6.89 15.96 -12.45
N MET A 84 -6.04 16.69 -11.72
CA MET A 84 -5.98 18.16 -11.82
C MET A 84 -5.47 18.62 -13.19
N THR A 85 -4.43 17.95 -13.72
CA THR A 85 -3.86 18.25 -15.03
C THR A 85 -4.88 18.03 -16.16
N GLU A 86 -5.62 16.92 -16.13
CA GLU A 86 -6.67 16.60 -17.12
C GLU A 86 -7.81 17.63 -17.11
N ARG A 87 -8.24 18.07 -15.92
CA ARG A 87 -9.29 19.10 -15.79
C ARG A 87 -8.84 20.45 -16.34
N GLN A 88 -7.59 20.85 -16.08
CA GLN A 88 -7.04 22.10 -16.61
C GLN A 88 -6.92 22.08 -18.14
N GLN A 89 -6.52 20.95 -18.72
CA GLN A 89 -6.46 20.80 -20.19
C GLN A 89 -7.85 20.86 -20.81
N ARG A 90 -8.85 20.16 -20.26
CA ARG A 90 -10.24 20.21 -20.76
C ARG A 90 -10.87 21.59 -20.64
N GLY A 91 -10.63 22.35 -19.57
CA GLY A 91 -11.14 23.72 -19.44
C GLY A 91 -10.54 24.68 -20.47
N ARG A 92 -9.27 24.45 -20.86
CA ARG A 92 -8.58 25.26 -21.86
C ARG A 92 -9.05 24.97 -23.29
N SER A 93 -9.40 23.71 -23.61
CA SER A 93 -9.89 23.32 -24.93
C SER A 93 -11.33 23.73 -25.25
N VAL A 94 -12.11 24.17 -24.26
CA VAL A 94 -13.51 24.63 -24.45
C VAL A 94 -13.60 26.16 -24.60
N SER A 95 -12.46 26.87 -24.50
CA SER A 95 -12.39 28.33 -24.57
C SER A 95 -11.81 28.88 -25.88
N ASP A 96 -11.65 28.03 -26.91
CA ASP A 96 -11.28 28.41 -28.29
C ASP A 96 -12.45 28.12 -29.26
#